data_AF-A0A537UM02-F1
#
_entry.id   AF-A0A537UM02-F1
#
_cell.length_a   1.000
_cell.length_b   1.000
_cell.length_c   1.000
_cell.angle_alpha   90.00
_cell.angle_beta   90.00
_cell.angle_gamma   90.00
#
_symmetry.space_group_name_H-M   'P 1'
#
loop_
_entity.id
_entity.type
_entity.pdbx_description
1 polymer ?
#
loop_
_entity_poly.entity_id
_entity_poly.type
_entity_poly.pdbx_seq_one_letter_code
_entity_poly.pdbx_strand_id
1 'polypeptide(L)'
;MLAATAALAATNVVSEFAPAAPRAISSDGGRQLFVDDHLIADSSLERKWHLPEIQRGPILLAETALELNGGNRPVAAPFSDGLFYDPADGLFKLWYHAGWFDGIAYATSTDGIHWTRPRLDIGLGTNRVLAKRDGYSRDG
;
A
#
# COMPACT_ATOMS: atom_id res chain seq x y z
N MET A 1 -46.78 30.83 -17.85
CA MET A 1 -45.51 30.78 -17.09
C MET A 1 -44.54 29.91 -17.88
N LEU A 2 -43.56 30.53 -18.55
CA LEU A 2 -42.49 29.83 -19.28
C LEU A 2 -41.25 29.80 -18.37
N ALA A 3 -40.69 28.61 -18.10
CA ALA A 3 -39.43 28.47 -17.39
C ALA A 3 -38.27 28.48 -18.41
N ALA A 4 -37.36 29.45 -18.30
CA ALA A 4 -36.14 29.51 -19.08
C ALA A 4 -35.09 28.56 -18.50
N THR A 5 -34.54 27.68 -19.33
CA THR A 5 -33.43 26.78 -18.96
C THR A 5 -32.14 27.47 -19.35
N ALA A 6 -31.25 27.76 -18.39
CA ALA A 6 -29.94 28.34 -18.65
C ALA A 6 -28.92 27.20 -18.87
N ALA A 7 -28.36 27.10 -20.08
CA ALA A 7 -27.23 26.25 -20.37
C ALA A 7 -25.92 27.00 -20.04
N LEU A 8 -25.12 26.45 -19.13
CA LEU A 8 -23.79 26.98 -18.82
C LEU A 8 -22.82 26.45 -19.89
N ALA A 9 -22.36 27.32 -20.79
CA ALA A 9 -21.29 26.97 -21.71
C ALA A 9 -19.96 26.99 -20.94
N ALA A 10 -19.36 25.81 -20.71
CA ALA A 10 -18.00 25.70 -20.22
C ALA A 10 -17.04 26.05 -21.36
N THR A 11 -16.48 27.26 -21.33
CA THR A 11 -15.44 27.67 -22.26
C THR A 11 -14.14 26.96 -21.88
N ASN A 12 -13.69 26.02 -22.71
CA ASN A 12 -12.36 25.42 -22.56
C ASN A 12 -11.30 26.48 -22.81
N VAL A 13 -10.61 26.92 -21.76
CA VAL A 13 -9.39 27.72 -21.90
C VAL A 13 -8.27 26.77 -22.27
N VAL A 14 -7.92 26.73 -23.56
CA VAL A 14 -6.76 25.99 -24.04
C VAL A 14 -5.52 26.81 -23.67
N SER A 15 -4.68 26.27 -22.78
CA SER A 15 -3.41 26.92 -22.40
C SER A 15 -2.47 26.97 -23.60
N GLU A 16 -1.99 28.15 -23.97
CA GLU A 16 -0.96 28.37 -25.02
C GLU A 16 0.42 27.76 -24.67
N PHE A 17 0.57 27.22 -23.45
CA PHE A 17 1.79 26.56 -22.97
C PHE A 17 1.69 25.03 -22.94
N ALA A 18 0.72 24.42 -23.63
CA ALA A 18 0.70 22.97 -23.76
C ALA A 18 1.97 22.53 -24.53
N PRO A 19 2.92 21.80 -23.90
CA PRO A 19 4.04 21.24 -24.64
C PRO A 19 3.48 20.32 -25.72
N ALA A 20 4.15 20.26 -26.88
CA ALA A 20 3.82 19.31 -27.93
C ALA A 20 3.62 17.92 -27.30
N ALA A 21 2.50 17.27 -27.63
CA ALA A 21 2.14 15.98 -27.02
C ALA A 21 3.36 15.05 -27.09
N PRO A 22 3.86 14.57 -25.93
CA PRO A 22 5.05 13.73 -25.92
C PRO A 22 4.81 12.52 -26.82
N ARG A 23 5.81 12.16 -27.63
CA ARG A 23 5.74 10.98 -28.51
C ARG A 23 5.28 9.80 -27.66
N ALA A 24 4.14 9.20 -28.02
CA ALA A 24 3.58 8.05 -27.33
C ALA A 24 4.69 7.01 -27.10
N ILE A 25 4.99 6.74 -25.83
CA ILE A 25 5.98 5.75 -25.44
C ILE A 25 5.26 4.40 -25.48
N SER A 26 5.84 3.44 -26.20
CA SER A 26 5.30 2.08 -26.24
C SER A 26 5.22 1.52 -24.82
N SER A 27 4.04 1.06 -24.44
CA SER A 27 3.70 0.74 -23.05
C SER A 27 3.54 -0.78 -22.81
N ASP A 28 3.97 -1.56 -23.79
CA ASP A 28 3.94 -3.02 -23.92
C ASP A 28 4.83 -3.78 -22.91
N GLY A 29 5.58 -3.07 -22.08
CA GLY A 29 6.52 -3.65 -21.11
C GLY A 29 5.94 -4.10 -19.76
N GLY A 30 4.67 -3.83 -19.42
CA GLY A 30 4.15 -4.25 -18.11
C GLY A 30 2.84 -3.60 -17.63
N ARG A 31 2.61 -3.66 -16.31
CA ARG A 31 1.44 -3.08 -15.64
C ARG A 31 1.48 -1.56 -15.76
N GLN A 32 0.38 -0.98 -16.23
CA GLN A 32 0.19 0.46 -16.33
C GLN A 32 -0.85 0.92 -15.31
N LEU A 33 -0.56 2.06 -14.68
CA LEU A 33 -1.53 2.74 -13.83
C LEU A 33 -2.23 3.79 -14.69
N PHE A 34 -3.52 3.60 -14.97
CA PHE A 34 -4.33 4.51 -15.78
C PHE A 34 -4.76 5.76 -15.00
N VAL A 35 -3.77 6.57 -14.58
CA VAL A 35 -4.02 7.83 -13.85
C VAL A 35 -4.06 9.02 -14.79
N ASP A 36 -3.34 8.97 -15.91
CA ASP A 36 -3.32 10.06 -16.89
C ASP A 36 -4.49 9.98 -17.87
N ASP A 37 -4.87 11.12 -18.43
CA ASP A 37 -5.96 11.23 -19.41
C ASP A 37 -5.48 10.98 -20.85
N HIS A 38 -4.18 10.80 -21.08
CA HIS A 38 -3.63 10.68 -22.43
C HIS A 38 -3.78 9.26 -22.96
N LEU A 39 -3.40 8.25 -22.17
CA LEU A 39 -3.43 6.84 -22.59
C LEU A 39 -4.84 6.24 -22.63
N ILE A 40 -5.80 6.85 -21.93
CA ILE A 40 -7.20 6.39 -21.86
C ILE A 40 -8.18 7.41 -22.43
N ALA A 41 -7.70 8.31 -23.29
CA ALA A 41 -8.52 9.30 -23.97
C ALA A 41 -9.67 8.67 -24.78
N ASP A 42 -9.44 7.46 -25.32
CA ASP A 42 -10.44 6.62 -25.95
C ASP A 42 -10.48 5.25 -25.25
N SER A 43 -11.60 4.95 -24.61
CA SER A 43 -11.80 3.72 -23.84
C SER A 43 -13.29 3.40 -23.72
N SER A 44 -13.62 2.11 -23.58
CA SER A 44 -14.97 1.65 -23.23
C SER A 44 -15.21 1.57 -21.72
N LEU A 45 -14.21 1.94 -20.90
CA LEU A 45 -14.27 1.88 -19.45
C LEU A 45 -14.89 3.15 -18.86
N GLU A 46 -15.70 2.98 -17.82
CA GLU A 46 -16.21 4.10 -17.00
C GLU A 46 -15.22 4.42 -15.86
N ARG A 47 -14.79 5.67 -15.73
CA ARG A 47 -13.96 6.12 -14.60
C ARG A 47 -14.83 6.32 -13.35
N LYS A 48 -14.60 5.49 -12.33
CA LYS A 48 -15.28 5.59 -11.04
C LYS A 48 -14.30 5.87 -9.90
N TRP A 49 -14.59 6.89 -9.11
CA TRP A 49 -13.85 7.19 -7.88
C TRP A 49 -14.49 6.48 -6.70
N HIS A 50 -13.71 5.67 -6.00
CA HIS A 50 -14.14 4.95 -4.80
C HIS A 50 -13.63 5.68 -3.57
N LEU A 51 -14.53 5.99 -2.63
CA LEU A 51 -14.12 6.45 -1.30
C LEU A 51 -13.71 5.22 -0.49
N PRO A 52 -12.53 5.24 0.17
CA PRO A 52 -12.15 4.16 1.06
C PRO A 52 -13.06 4.17 2.29
N GLU A 53 -13.44 2.98 2.75
CA GLU A 53 -14.06 2.82 4.07
C GLU A 53 -12.96 2.82 5.14
N ILE A 54 -13.14 3.62 6.18
CA ILE A 54 -12.17 3.72 7.28
C ILE A 54 -12.42 2.56 8.25
N GLN A 55 -11.45 1.65 8.34
CA GLN A 55 -11.43 0.65 9.40
C GLN A 55 -11.25 1.33 10.77
N ARG A 56 -12.14 1.02 11.71
CA ARG A 56 -12.06 1.58 13.07
C ARG A 56 -11.03 0.81 13.89
N GLY A 57 -10.01 1.54 14.35
CA GLY A 57 -8.96 1.00 15.20
C GLY A 57 -7.77 0.41 14.41
N PRO A 58 -6.68 0.08 15.11
CA PRO A 58 -5.50 -0.52 14.49
C PRO A 58 -5.79 -1.96 14.04
N ILE A 59 -5.37 -2.30 12.83
CA ILE A 59 -5.46 -3.67 12.28
C ILE A 59 -4.28 -4.55 12.69
N LEU A 60 -3.22 -3.94 13.22
CA LEU A 60 -2.03 -4.62 13.69
C LEU A 60 -1.64 -4.03 15.04
N LEU A 61 -1.61 -4.88 16.06
CA LEU A 61 -1.19 -4.56 17.41
C LEU A 61 0.04 -5.40 17.77
N ALA A 62 0.86 -4.91 18.69
CA ALA A 62 1.95 -5.68 19.25
C ALA A 62 1.40 -6.74 20.22
N GLU A 63 1.63 -8.01 19.92
CA GLU A 63 1.03 -9.16 20.61
C GLU A 63 2.05 -10.26 20.91
N THR A 64 3.00 -10.49 20.00
CA THR A 64 4.04 -11.51 20.14
C THR A 64 5.17 -11.04 21.06
N ALA A 65 5.92 -11.98 21.64
CA ALA A 65 7.09 -11.66 22.45
C ALA A 65 8.11 -10.78 21.72
N LEU A 66 8.27 -10.99 20.40
CA LEU A 66 9.11 -10.18 19.54
C LEU A 66 8.60 -8.74 19.44
N GLU A 67 7.33 -8.55 19.12
CA GLU A 67 6.69 -7.23 18.98
C GLU A 67 6.66 -6.47 20.31
N LEU A 68 6.41 -7.18 21.41
CA LEU A 68 6.35 -6.61 22.76
C LEU A 68 7.73 -6.19 23.27
N ASN A 69 8.81 -6.81 22.80
CA ASN A 69 10.19 -6.49 23.15
C ASN A 69 10.41 -6.35 24.68
N GLY A 70 9.78 -7.23 25.46
CA GLY A 70 9.83 -7.19 26.94
C GLY A 70 9.32 -5.88 27.56
N GLY A 71 8.46 -5.13 26.86
CA GLY A 71 7.96 -3.82 27.27
C GLY A 71 8.84 -2.64 26.83
N ASN A 72 10.01 -2.89 26.24
CA ASN A 72 10.87 -1.83 25.73
C ASN A 72 10.41 -1.40 24.33
N ARG A 73 9.54 -0.37 24.29
CA ARG A 73 8.97 0.20 23.04
C ARG A 73 8.31 -0.88 22.15
N PRO A 74 7.18 -1.46 22.61
CA PRO A 74 6.41 -2.40 21.81
C PRO A 74 5.98 -1.79 20.48
N VAL A 75 6.16 -2.51 19.38
CA VAL A 75 5.70 -2.06 18.06
C VAL A 75 5.40 -3.24 17.15
N ALA A 76 4.37 -3.06 16.33
CA ALA A 76 4.06 -3.87 15.17
C ALA A 76 3.55 -2.91 14.09
N ALA A 77 4.44 -2.42 13.22
CA ALA A 77 4.08 -1.41 12.23
C ALA A 77 4.91 -1.53 10.95
N PRO A 78 4.33 -1.25 9.77
CA PRO A 78 5.09 -1.12 8.53
C PRO A 78 5.91 0.18 8.55
N PHE A 79 7.04 0.16 9.25
CA PHE A 79 7.97 1.29 9.36
C PHE A 79 9.21 1.00 8.53
N SER A 80 9.39 1.73 7.42
CA SER A 80 10.42 1.48 6.39
C SER A 80 10.36 0.09 5.71
N ASP A 81 9.45 -0.77 6.15
CA ASP A 81 9.10 -2.06 5.55
C ASP A 81 7.82 -1.91 4.69
N GLY A 82 7.24 -3.01 4.21
CA GLY A 82 6.16 -2.93 3.21
C GLY A 82 5.10 -4.03 3.27
N LEU A 83 3.92 -3.65 2.79
CA LEU A 83 2.76 -4.51 2.56
C LEU A 83 2.56 -4.66 1.06
N PHE A 84 2.50 -5.91 0.59
CA PHE A 84 2.36 -6.23 -0.82
C PHE A 84 1.33 -7.33 -1.03
N TYR A 85 0.51 -7.22 -2.07
CA TYR A 85 -0.32 -8.33 -2.51
C TYR A 85 0.48 -9.23 -3.46
N ASP A 86 0.60 -10.50 -3.12
CA ASP A 86 1.22 -11.53 -3.95
C ASP A 86 0.13 -12.31 -4.69
N PRO A 87 -0.03 -12.13 -6.02
CA PRO A 87 -1.05 -12.81 -6.79
C PRO A 87 -0.79 -14.31 -6.96
N ALA A 88 0.46 -14.78 -6.82
CA ALA A 88 0.77 -16.20 -6.95
C ALA A 88 0.22 -16.98 -5.74
N ASP A 89 0.34 -16.39 -4.55
CA ASP A 89 -0.15 -16.98 -3.31
C ASP A 89 -1.58 -16.56 -2.96
N GLY A 90 -2.10 -15.49 -3.59
CA GLY A 90 -3.40 -14.91 -3.25
C GLY A 90 -3.43 -14.28 -1.86
N LEU A 91 -2.30 -13.71 -1.41
CA LEU A 91 -2.12 -13.21 -0.05
C LEU A 91 -1.57 -11.78 -0.03
N PHE A 92 -2.07 -10.98 0.90
CA PHE A 92 -1.35 -9.83 1.41
C PHE A 92 -0.20 -10.33 2.29
N LYS A 93 1.00 -9.82 2.02
CA LYS A 93 2.25 -10.15 2.68
C LYS A 93 2.81 -8.88 3.30
N LEU A 94 3.06 -8.91 4.59
CA LEU A 94 3.53 -7.77 5.36
C LEU A 94 4.88 -8.11 5.98
N TRP A 95 5.88 -7.31 5.64
CA TRP A 95 7.10 -7.18 6.41
C TRP A 95 6.95 -5.94 7.27
N TYR A 96 7.21 -6.08 8.55
CA TYR A 96 6.95 -5.02 9.50
C TYR A 96 7.96 -5.01 10.64
N HIS A 97 8.11 -3.84 11.21
CA HIS A 97 8.95 -3.61 12.36
C HIS A 97 8.29 -4.22 13.61
N ALA A 98 8.99 -5.13 14.27
CA ALA A 98 8.50 -5.88 15.42
C ALA A 98 9.46 -5.70 16.61
N GLY A 99 9.01 -4.88 17.57
CA GLY A 99 9.85 -4.35 18.66
C GLY A 99 10.79 -3.24 18.17
N TRP A 100 10.70 -2.03 18.74
CA TRP A 100 11.34 -0.83 18.14
C TRP A 100 12.86 -0.95 17.99
N PHE A 101 13.52 -1.80 18.79
CA PHE A 101 14.97 -2.03 18.71
C PHE A 101 15.33 -3.47 18.41
N ASP A 102 14.37 -4.27 17.96
CA ASP A 102 14.59 -5.68 17.69
C ASP A 102 14.70 -5.94 16.20
N GLY A 103 13.61 -6.32 15.53
CA GLY A 103 13.72 -6.93 14.20
C GLY A 103 12.60 -6.62 13.24
N ILE A 104 12.68 -7.32 12.11
CA ILE A 104 11.62 -7.38 11.10
C ILE A 104 10.92 -8.72 11.27
N ALA A 105 9.60 -8.66 11.28
CA ALA A 105 8.73 -9.82 11.29
C ALA A 105 7.88 -9.88 10.03
N TYR A 106 7.28 -11.05 9.81
CA TYR A 106 6.45 -11.35 8.66
C TYR A 106 5.04 -11.74 9.08
N ALA A 107 4.06 -11.24 8.37
CA ALA A 107 2.66 -11.62 8.53
C ALA A 107 1.97 -11.75 7.17
N THR A 108 0.92 -12.58 7.13
CA THR A 108 0.10 -12.79 5.93
C THR A 108 -1.37 -12.56 6.23
N SER A 109 -2.11 -12.13 5.22
CA SER A 109 -3.56 -11.91 5.32
C SER A 109 -4.24 -12.23 4.00
N THR A 110 -5.47 -12.73 4.03
CA THR A 110 -6.31 -12.92 2.85
C THR A 110 -7.16 -11.70 2.54
N ASP A 111 -7.35 -10.79 3.49
CA ASP A 111 -8.26 -9.63 3.39
C ASP A 111 -7.58 -8.28 3.69
N GLY A 112 -6.32 -8.28 4.12
CA GLY A 112 -5.55 -7.10 4.49
C GLY A 112 -5.96 -6.50 5.85
N ILE A 113 -6.87 -7.14 6.59
CA ILE A 113 -7.42 -6.66 7.85
C ILE A 113 -7.05 -7.61 8.99
N HIS A 114 -7.17 -8.92 8.77
CA HIS A 114 -6.84 -9.95 9.76
C HIS A 114 -5.50 -10.60 9.42
N TRP A 115 -4.57 -10.58 10.37
CA TRP A 115 -3.18 -10.95 10.13
C TRP A 115 -2.79 -12.25 10.85
N THR A 116 -2.23 -13.18 10.08
CA THR A 116 -1.59 -14.40 10.59
C THR A 116 -0.10 -14.17 10.68
N ARG A 117 0.51 -14.56 11.82
CA ARG A 117 1.95 -14.48 12.08
C ARG A 117 2.56 -15.88 12.00
N PRO A 118 3.00 -16.35 10.81
CA PRO A 118 3.50 -17.70 10.65
C PRO A 118 4.82 -17.90 11.39
N ARG A 119 5.06 -19.10 11.92
CA ARG A 119 6.38 -19.44 12.47
C ARG A 119 7.37 -19.66 11.33
N LEU A 120 8.55 -19.07 11.45
CA LEU A 120 9.65 -19.18 10.50
C LEU A 120 10.85 -19.85 11.17
N ASP A 121 11.73 -20.44 10.36
CA ASP A 121 12.88 -21.24 10.84
C ASP A 121 14.11 -20.40 11.25
N ILE A 122 14.01 -19.06 11.18
CA ILE A 122 15.13 -18.13 11.42
C ILE A 122 15.26 -17.78 12.91
N GLY A 123 14.13 -17.56 13.57
CA GLY A 123 14.08 -17.35 15.01
C GLY A 123 13.08 -18.34 15.60
N LEU A 124 13.58 -19.27 16.44
CA LEU A 124 12.83 -20.43 16.89
C LEU A 124 11.46 -20.04 17.48
N GLY A 125 10.38 -20.48 16.83
CA GLY A 125 9.01 -20.20 17.26
C GLY A 125 8.50 -18.78 16.99
N THR A 126 9.24 -17.96 16.24
CA THR A 126 8.87 -16.57 15.91
C THR A 126 8.59 -16.40 14.43
N ASN A 127 8.00 -15.27 14.05
CA ASN A 127 7.80 -14.87 12.65
C ASN A 127 8.90 -13.90 12.15
N ARG A 128 10.08 -13.96 12.74
CA ARG A 128 11.25 -13.12 12.40
C ARG A 128 11.82 -13.51 11.04
N VAL A 129 12.17 -12.52 10.21
CA VAL A 129 12.74 -12.75 8.87
C VAL A 129 14.26 -12.62 8.78
N LEU A 130 14.92 -12.09 9.82
CA LEU A 130 16.38 -11.95 9.89
C LEU A 130 16.90 -12.31 11.27
N ALA A 131 17.97 -13.10 11.35
CA ALA A 131 18.59 -13.47 12.62
C ALA A 131 18.99 -12.22 13.44
N LYS A 132 18.88 -12.33 14.77
CA LYS A 132 19.37 -11.27 15.66
C LYS A 132 20.89 -11.15 15.51
N ARG A 133 21.39 -9.92 15.48
CA ARG A 133 22.82 -9.60 15.40
C ARG A 133 23.26 -8.94 16.69
N ASP A 134 24.29 -9.48 17.32
CA ASP A 134 24.81 -8.91 18.57
C ASP A 134 25.39 -7.52 18.32
N GLY A 135 25.12 -6.59 19.25
CA GLY A 135 25.55 -5.19 19.13
C GLY A 135 24.79 -4.36 18.09
N TYR A 136 23.77 -4.92 17.44
CA TYR A 136 22.92 -4.20 16.49
C TYR A 136 21.52 -4.00 17.06
N SER A 137 21.04 -2.76 16.97
CA SER A 137 19.64 -2.40 17.23
C SER A 137 19.10 -1.76 15.97
N ARG A 138 17.94 -2.24 15.49
CA ARG A 138 17.23 -1.59 14.40
C ARG A 138 16.48 -0.41 14.98
N ASP A 139 16.91 0.82 14.75
CA ASP A 139 16.16 2.03 15.13
C ASP A 139 15.58 2.63 13.86
N GLY A 140 14.33 2.25 13.53
CA GLY A 140 13.59 2.78 12.39
C GLY A 140 14.14 2.51 11.00
#